data_AF-A0AAD8VZ91-F1
#
_entry.id   AF-A0AAD8VZ91-F1
#
_cell.length_a   1.000
_cell.length_b   1.000
_cell.length_c   1.000
_cell.angle_alpha   90.00
_cell.angle_beta   90.00
_cell.angle_gamma   90.00
#
_symmetry.space_group_name_H-M   'P 1'
#
loop_
_entity.id
_entity.type
_entity.pdbx_description
1 polymer ?
#
loop_
_entity_poly.entity_id
_entity_poly.type
_entity_poly.pdbx_seq_one_letter_code
_entity_poly.pdbx_strand_id
1 'polypeptide(L)'
;MESLTPEGRVIYDTLTAASAVQQEQRKKDIDDLITKAVNTAVESAVRSSIDKAVSNMQLYVDGVENTLQQHISELREQVGLAAHQDDPDQVARTLGGDAETGPEGRRVTSATRRSVVGAAGPYIPPPARGIRSNHNPDHAPRSFDLRDERGDSPPRGRVPRVDFPKFDGENPQLWQIRCEDYFELFDTSSHLWVKLASMQFTGPAARWLNSIKTSIRKFTWSEFC
;
A
#
# COMPACT_ATOMS: atom_id res chain seq x y z
N MET A 1 41.16 -13.86 65.92
CA MET A 1 40.77 -15.09 65.19
C MET A 1 41.88 -16.13 65.35
N GLU A 2 42.22 -16.46 66.60
CA GLU A 2 43.60 -16.86 66.97
C GLU A 2 43.67 -18.16 67.79
N SER A 3 42.64 -18.99 67.72
CA SER A 3 42.55 -20.24 68.48
C SER A 3 42.16 -21.45 67.62
N LEU A 4 42.42 -21.41 66.31
CA LEU A 4 42.42 -22.62 65.48
C LEU A 4 43.78 -23.31 65.59
N THR A 5 43.77 -24.63 65.70
CA THR A 5 44.97 -25.46 65.56
C THR A 5 45.56 -25.32 64.14
N PRO A 6 46.83 -25.67 63.91
CA PRO A 6 47.43 -25.63 62.57
C PRO A 6 46.61 -26.40 61.53
N GLU A 7 46.12 -27.58 61.90
CA GLU A 7 45.24 -28.43 61.09
C GLU A 7 43.90 -27.76 60.79
N GLY A 8 43.26 -27.14 61.80
CA GLY A 8 42.00 -26.42 61.64
C GLY A 8 42.11 -25.22 60.69
N ARG A 9 43.27 -24.54 60.69
CA ARG A 9 43.56 -23.48 59.71
C ARG A 9 43.67 -24.03 58.29
N VAL A 10 44.44 -25.11 58.07
CA VAL A 10 44.58 -25.75 56.74
C VAL A 10 43.22 -26.19 56.21
N ILE A 11 42.36 -26.78 57.04
CA ILE A 11 40.99 -27.17 56.65
C ILE A 11 40.15 -25.95 56.26
N TYR A 12 40.20 -24.87 57.05
CA TYR A 12 39.47 -23.63 56.75
C TYR A 12 39.94 -22.96 55.44
N ASP A 13 41.25 -22.84 55.24
CA ASP A 13 41.82 -22.23 54.04
C ASP A 13 41.50 -23.06 52.79
N THR A 14 41.58 -24.39 52.89
CA THR A 14 41.21 -25.33 51.80
C THR A 14 39.72 -25.25 51.45
N LEU A 15 38.84 -25.21 52.47
CA LEU A 15 37.39 -25.08 52.28
C LEU A 15 37.02 -23.72 51.65
N THR A 16 37.69 -22.65 52.08
CA THR A 16 37.47 -21.30 51.56
C THR A 16 37.93 -21.20 50.10
N ALA A 17 39.10 -21.74 49.76
CA ALA A 17 39.58 -21.80 48.38
C ALA A 17 38.66 -22.62 47.47
N ALA A 18 38.22 -23.81 47.92
CA ALA A 18 37.28 -24.65 47.18
C ALA A 18 35.93 -23.94 46.96
N SER A 19 35.41 -23.25 47.98
CA SER A 19 34.16 -22.46 47.88
C SER A 19 34.30 -21.31 46.87
N ALA A 20 35.41 -20.57 46.88
CA ALA A 20 35.66 -19.49 45.94
C ALA A 20 35.74 -20.00 44.48
N VAL A 21 36.44 -21.10 44.23
CA VAL A 21 36.49 -21.75 42.91
C VAL A 21 35.09 -22.18 42.46
N GLN A 22 34.29 -22.77 43.35
CA GLN A 22 32.93 -23.22 43.00
C GLN A 22 31.94 -22.07 42.80
N GLN A 23 32.14 -20.91 43.44
CA GLN A 23 31.36 -19.70 43.18
C GLN A 23 31.70 -19.10 41.81
N GLU A 24 32.99 -18.98 41.48
CA GLU A 24 33.45 -18.46 40.19
C GLU A 24 33.07 -19.38 39.02
N GLN A 25 33.08 -20.70 39.22
CA GLN A 25 32.55 -21.64 38.22
C GLN A 25 31.04 -21.46 38.03
N ARG A 26 30.25 -21.44 39.12
CA ARG A 26 28.80 -21.23 39.04
C ARG A 26 28.43 -19.93 38.32
N LYS A 27 29.22 -18.87 38.54
CA LYS A 27 29.04 -17.59 37.83
C LYS A 27 29.22 -17.77 36.32
N LYS A 28 30.30 -18.42 35.88
CA LYS A 28 30.54 -18.74 34.46
C LYS A 28 29.43 -19.61 33.87
N ASP A 29 28.99 -20.64 34.60
CA ASP A 29 27.88 -21.51 34.18
C ASP A 29 26.59 -20.71 33.95
N ILE A 30 26.34 -19.67 34.75
CA ILE A 30 25.19 -18.75 34.61
C ILE A 30 25.39 -17.77 33.44
N ASP A 31 26.58 -17.18 33.29
CA ASP A 31 26.90 -16.23 32.20
C ASP A 31 26.81 -16.92 30.82
N ASP A 32 27.30 -18.16 30.70
CA ASP A 32 27.15 -19.02 29.51
C ASP A 32 25.68 -19.39 29.26
N LEU A 33 24.94 -19.75 30.31
CA LEU A 33 23.52 -20.10 30.20
C LEU A 33 22.68 -18.90 29.71
N ILE A 34 22.93 -17.70 30.25
CA ILE A 34 22.29 -16.44 29.81
C ILE A 34 22.64 -16.17 28.35
N THR A 35 23.92 -16.22 27.99
CA THR A 35 24.39 -15.98 26.62
C THR A 35 23.73 -16.93 25.63
N LYS A 36 23.70 -18.23 25.95
CA LYS A 36 23.07 -19.26 25.12
C LYS A 36 21.55 -19.07 25.01
N ALA A 37 20.87 -18.74 26.10
CA ALA A 37 19.43 -18.51 26.11
C ALA A 37 19.04 -17.27 25.29
N VAL A 38 19.77 -16.16 25.44
CA VAL A 38 19.56 -14.93 24.66
C VAL A 38 19.79 -15.19 23.17
N ASN A 39 20.90 -15.81 22.79
CA ASN A 39 21.19 -16.12 21.38
C ASN A 39 20.10 -17.02 20.77
N THR A 40 19.68 -18.08 21.47
CA THR A 40 18.60 -18.98 21.03
C THR A 40 17.27 -18.23 20.83
N ALA A 41 16.92 -17.34 21.76
CA ALA A 41 15.70 -16.54 21.68
C ALA A 41 15.74 -15.52 20.53
N VAL A 42 16.87 -14.83 20.34
CA VAL A 42 17.09 -13.87 19.25
C VAL A 42 17.01 -14.58 17.90
N GLU A 43 17.73 -15.68 17.70
CA GLU A 43 17.67 -16.45 16.45
C GLU A 43 16.25 -16.94 16.14
N SER A 44 15.53 -17.45 17.14
CA SER A 44 14.15 -17.94 16.99
C SER A 44 13.18 -16.81 16.60
N ALA A 45 13.31 -15.64 17.24
CA ALA A 45 12.52 -14.46 16.91
C ALA A 45 12.82 -13.94 15.49
N VAL A 46 14.10 -13.89 15.10
CA VAL A 46 14.53 -13.46 13.75
C VAL A 46 14.01 -14.41 12.68
N ARG A 47 14.18 -15.73 12.84
CA ARG A 47 13.62 -16.74 11.92
C ARG A 47 12.11 -16.57 11.77
N SER A 48 11.38 -16.55 12.89
CA SER A 48 9.92 -16.37 12.87
C SER A 48 9.46 -15.04 12.25
N SER A 49 10.28 -13.98 12.30
CA SER A 49 9.99 -12.71 11.62
C SER A 49 10.22 -12.79 10.11
N ILE A 50 11.28 -13.49 9.67
CA ILE A 50 11.56 -13.75 8.26
C ILE A 50 10.47 -14.65 7.66
N ASP A 51 10.11 -15.75 8.33
CA ASP A 51 9.08 -16.69 7.86
C ASP A 51 7.73 -15.97 7.62
N LYS A 52 7.36 -15.03 8.51
CA LYS A 52 6.16 -14.20 8.36
C LYS A 52 6.27 -13.21 7.21
N ALA A 53 7.43 -12.56 7.03
CA ALA A 53 7.67 -11.65 5.92
C ALA A 53 7.60 -12.39 4.56
N VAL A 54 8.25 -13.55 4.45
CA VAL A 54 8.18 -14.43 3.27
C VAL A 54 6.75 -14.88 3.02
N SER A 55 6.03 -15.37 4.04
CA SER A 55 4.63 -15.78 3.91
C SER A 55 3.73 -14.64 3.39
N ASN A 56 3.90 -13.42 3.91
CA ASN A 56 3.14 -12.25 3.48
C ASN A 56 3.47 -11.83 2.03
N MET A 57 4.74 -11.93 1.62
CA MET A 57 5.15 -11.67 0.24
C MET A 57 4.64 -12.74 -0.72
N GLN A 58 4.68 -14.02 -0.33
CA GLN A 58 4.17 -15.12 -1.15
C GLN A 58 2.67 -14.94 -1.41
N LEU A 59 1.87 -14.68 -0.37
CA LEU A 59 0.42 -14.40 -0.53
C LEU A 59 0.12 -13.20 -1.45
N TYR A 60 1.03 -12.23 -1.56
CA TYR A 60 0.90 -11.13 -2.51
C TYR A 60 1.28 -11.56 -3.94
N VAL A 61 2.39 -12.29 -4.10
CA VAL A 61 2.83 -12.85 -5.40
C VAL A 61 1.77 -13.79 -5.96
N ASP A 62 1.25 -14.72 -5.15
CA ASP A 62 0.17 -15.63 -5.51
C ASP A 62 -1.08 -14.84 -5.95
N GLY A 63 -1.44 -13.75 -5.25
CA GLY A 63 -2.58 -12.90 -5.59
C GLY A 63 -2.40 -12.17 -6.93
N VAL A 64 -1.20 -11.67 -7.21
CA VAL A 64 -0.84 -11.05 -8.50
C VAL A 64 -0.84 -12.10 -9.61
N GLU A 65 -0.26 -13.29 -9.39
CA GLU A 65 -0.28 -14.37 -10.38
C GLU A 65 -1.70 -14.80 -10.71
N ASN A 66 -2.56 -15.05 -9.72
CA ASN A 66 -3.96 -15.43 -9.96
C ASN A 66 -4.71 -14.36 -10.79
N THR A 67 -4.45 -13.07 -10.56
CA THR A 67 -5.02 -11.97 -11.35
C THR A 67 -4.49 -11.96 -12.78
N LEU A 68 -3.19 -12.25 -12.97
CA LEU A 68 -2.56 -12.37 -14.29
C LEU A 68 -3.11 -13.57 -15.08
N GLN A 69 -3.25 -14.72 -14.43
CA GLN A 69 -3.85 -15.93 -15.01
C GLN A 69 -5.31 -15.68 -15.40
N GLN A 70 -6.09 -14.96 -14.56
CA GLN A 70 -7.47 -14.56 -14.87
C GLN A 70 -7.53 -13.71 -16.16
N HIS A 71 -6.75 -12.63 -16.26
CA HIS A 71 -6.71 -11.81 -17.48
C HIS A 71 -6.24 -12.62 -18.71
N ILE A 72 -5.30 -13.56 -18.54
CA ILE A 72 -4.86 -14.46 -19.62
C ILE A 72 -6.01 -15.39 -20.08
N SER A 73 -6.83 -15.93 -19.17
CA SER A 73 -8.00 -16.72 -19.55
C SER A 73 -9.08 -15.87 -20.24
N GLU A 74 -9.34 -14.66 -19.75
CA GLU A 74 -10.34 -13.74 -20.30
C GLU A 74 -9.95 -13.26 -21.71
N LEU A 75 -8.68 -12.93 -21.94
CA LEU A 75 -8.16 -12.60 -23.28
C LEU A 75 -8.22 -13.80 -24.24
N ARG A 76 -7.99 -15.03 -23.76
CA ARG A 76 -8.14 -16.26 -24.57
C ARG A 76 -9.60 -16.50 -24.97
N GLU A 77 -10.55 -16.23 -24.07
CA GLU A 77 -11.98 -16.34 -24.35
C GLU A 77 -12.43 -15.30 -25.39
N GLN A 78 -12.01 -14.03 -25.23
CA GLN A 78 -12.29 -12.96 -26.20
C GLN A 78 -11.73 -13.27 -27.60
N VAL A 79 -10.50 -13.79 -27.69
CA VAL A 79 -9.89 -14.23 -28.97
C VAL A 79 -10.60 -15.47 -29.54
N GLY A 80 -11.02 -16.41 -28.69
CA GLY A 80 -11.80 -17.59 -29.11
C GLY A 80 -13.16 -17.23 -29.70
N LEU A 81 -13.84 -16.21 -29.16
CA LEU A 81 -15.09 -15.69 -29.70
C LEU A 81 -14.88 -14.95 -31.03
N ALA A 82 -13.82 -14.15 -31.16
CA ALA A 82 -13.48 -13.48 -32.42
C ALA A 82 -13.18 -14.47 -33.56
N ALA A 83 -12.55 -15.61 -33.25
CA ALA A 83 -12.26 -16.69 -34.21
C ALA A 83 -13.51 -17.45 -34.72
N HIS A 84 -14.70 -17.09 -34.25
CA HIS A 84 -15.99 -17.59 -34.77
C HIS A 84 -16.78 -16.52 -35.54
N GLN A 85 -16.14 -15.39 -35.89
CA GLN A 85 -16.77 -14.28 -36.60
C GLN A 85 -16.24 -14.03 -38.04
N ASP A 86 -15.30 -14.87 -38.51
CA ASP A 86 -14.97 -15.00 -39.93
C ASP A 86 -15.98 -15.92 -40.63
N ASP A 87 -17.07 -15.35 -41.16
CA ASP A 87 -18.09 -16.04 -41.95
C ASP A 87 -17.58 -16.35 -43.38
N PRO A 88 -17.38 -17.62 -43.77
CA PRO A 88 -16.56 -17.96 -44.93
C PRO A 88 -17.35 -18.08 -46.26
N ASP A 89 -18.39 -17.28 -46.49
CA ASP A 89 -19.34 -17.52 -47.60
C ASP A 89 -19.76 -16.31 -48.46
N GLN A 90 -18.78 -15.66 -49.12
CA GLN A 90 -19.02 -14.92 -50.39
C GLN A 90 -17.79 -14.94 -51.36
N VAL A 91 -17.13 -16.08 -51.53
CA VAL A 91 -16.07 -16.23 -52.57
C VAL A 91 -16.22 -17.51 -53.44
N ALA A 92 -17.45 -17.97 -53.63
CA ALA A 92 -17.75 -19.21 -54.36
C ALA A 92 -18.35 -18.96 -55.77
N ARG A 93 -17.58 -18.36 -56.70
CA ARG A 93 -17.77 -18.60 -58.15
C ARG A 93 -16.57 -18.23 -59.04
N THR A 94 -16.15 -19.23 -59.82
CA THR A 94 -15.43 -19.12 -61.10
C THR A 94 -13.98 -18.60 -61.06
N LEU A 95 -13.04 -19.52 -60.82
CA LEU A 95 -11.74 -19.51 -61.50
C LEU A 95 -11.79 -20.54 -62.64
N GLY A 96 -11.27 -20.18 -63.82
CA GLY A 96 -11.10 -21.11 -64.93
C GLY A 96 -10.79 -20.45 -66.28
N GLY A 97 -9.58 -20.69 -66.80
CA GLY A 97 -9.27 -20.58 -68.23
C GLY A 97 -8.92 -19.20 -68.80
N ASP A 98 -7.63 -18.84 -68.72
CA ASP A 98 -6.75 -18.49 -69.85
C ASP A 98 -7.06 -17.40 -70.90
N ALA A 99 -5.95 -16.85 -71.44
CA ALA A 99 -5.76 -16.30 -72.79
C ALA A 99 -6.28 -14.89 -73.19
N GLU A 100 -5.33 -13.94 -73.14
CA GLU A 100 -4.97 -12.96 -74.20
C GLU A 100 -5.83 -11.72 -74.56
N THR A 101 -5.10 -10.72 -75.07
CA THR A 101 -5.53 -9.50 -75.80
C THR A 101 -6.23 -8.35 -75.04
N GLY A 102 -5.58 -7.18 -75.03
CA GLY A 102 -6.24 -5.85 -74.96
C GLY A 102 -6.35 -5.25 -76.37
N PRO A 103 -6.33 -3.90 -76.56
CA PRO A 103 -6.41 -2.82 -75.58
C PRO A 103 -7.43 -1.70 -75.96
N GLU A 104 -7.44 -0.61 -75.18
CA GLU A 104 -7.77 0.77 -75.61
C GLU A 104 -9.22 1.19 -75.98
N GLY A 105 -9.55 2.45 -75.64
CA GLY A 105 -10.70 3.19 -76.20
C GLY A 105 -11.81 3.56 -75.20
N ARG A 106 -12.34 4.78 -75.00
CA ARG A 106 -12.07 6.19 -75.36
C ARG A 106 -13.44 6.89 -75.55
N ARG A 107 -13.59 8.13 -75.04
CA ARG A 107 -14.75 9.08 -75.11
C ARG A 107 -15.88 8.82 -74.08
N VAL A 108 -16.47 9.82 -73.38
CA VAL A 108 -16.99 11.19 -73.74
C VAL A 108 -18.29 11.06 -74.54
N THR A 109 -19.44 11.69 -74.24
CA THR A 109 -19.82 12.90 -73.45
C THR A 109 -21.08 12.56 -72.57
N SER A 110 -21.84 13.40 -71.86
CA SER A 110 -21.97 14.88 -71.73
C SER A 110 -22.62 15.31 -70.39
N ALA A 111 -22.55 16.62 -70.11
CA ALA A 111 -23.06 17.36 -68.94
C ALA A 111 -24.54 17.85 -69.04
N THR A 112 -24.95 18.68 -68.05
CA THR A 112 -26.20 19.51 -67.96
C THR A 112 -27.36 18.79 -67.25
N ARG A 113 -28.01 19.32 -66.17
CA ARG A 113 -28.65 20.65 -66.08
C ARG A 113 -28.86 21.20 -64.64
N ARG A 114 -28.09 22.24 -64.29
CA ARG A 114 -28.44 23.46 -63.51
C ARG A 114 -29.62 23.43 -62.49
N SER A 115 -29.26 23.44 -61.20
CA SER A 115 -29.75 24.26 -60.05
C SER A 115 -31.12 24.98 -60.09
N VAL A 116 -31.91 24.84 -58.98
CA VAL A 116 -32.53 25.97 -58.23
C VAL A 116 -33.07 25.56 -56.83
N VAL A 117 -32.73 26.37 -55.81
CA VAL A 117 -33.41 26.70 -54.51
C VAL A 117 -34.27 25.66 -53.74
N GLY A 118 -33.81 25.33 -52.51
CA GLY A 118 -34.57 25.63 -51.27
C GLY A 118 -35.46 24.56 -50.60
N ALA A 119 -34.98 23.98 -49.50
CA ALA A 119 -35.79 23.33 -48.46
C ALA A 119 -35.09 23.43 -47.08
N ALA A 120 -35.84 23.41 -45.98
CA ALA A 120 -35.30 23.61 -44.63
C ALA A 120 -34.74 22.31 -44.01
N GLY A 121 -33.57 22.40 -43.37
CA GLY A 121 -33.05 21.34 -42.50
C GLY A 121 -33.59 21.44 -41.06
N PRO A 122 -33.79 20.32 -40.34
CA PRO A 122 -34.28 20.34 -38.97
C PRO A 122 -33.23 20.91 -38.00
N TYR A 123 -33.67 21.82 -37.12
CA TYR A 123 -32.83 22.37 -36.05
C TYR A 123 -32.63 21.33 -34.94
N ILE A 124 -31.38 20.95 -34.68
CA ILE A 124 -31.00 20.11 -33.56
C ILE A 124 -30.49 21.03 -32.43
N PRO A 125 -31.19 21.14 -31.29
CA PRO A 125 -30.69 21.90 -30.15
C PRO A 125 -29.48 21.18 -29.50
N PRO A 126 -28.44 21.91 -29.06
CA PRO A 126 -27.37 21.31 -28.29
C PRO A 126 -27.89 20.83 -26.91
N PRO A 127 -27.38 19.71 -26.36
CA PRO A 127 -27.84 19.20 -25.08
C PRO A 127 -27.59 20.22 -23.94
N ALA A 128 -28.65 20.51 -23.18
CA ALA A 128 -28.67 21.60 -22.22
C ALA A 128 -27.77 21.35 -21.01
N ARG A 129 -27.02 22.39 -20.60
CA ARG A 129 -26.07 22.33 -19.47
C ARG A 129 -26.76 22.64 -18.13
N GLY A 130 -27.34 21.62 -17.51
CA GLY A 130 -27.90 21.62 -16.15
C GLY A 130 -28.05 20.18 -15.65
N ILE A 131 -28.17 19.88 -14.36
CA ILE A 131 -28.46 20.72 -13.18
C ILE A 131 -27.49 20.36 -12.04
N ARG A 132 -27.20 21.31 -11.14
CA ARG A 132 -26.58 21.01 -9.85
C ARG A 132 -27.65 20.55 -8.85
N SER A 133 -27.50 19.37 -8.25
CA SER A 133 -28.01 19.15 -6.89
C SER A 133 -27.12 18.15 -6.16
N ASN A 134 -26.76 18.49 -4.92
CA ASN A 134 -26.38 17.47 -3.96
C ASN A 134 -27.61 16.62 -3.65
N HIS A 135 -27.42 15.34 -3.37
CA HIS A 135 -27.96 14.66 -2.18
C HIS A 135 -27.43 13.21 -2.15
N ASN A 136 -26.54 12.92 -1.20
CA ASN A 136 -26.35 11.58 -0.66
C ASN A 136 -26.09 11.72 0.85
N PRO A 137 -26.87 11.06 1.72
CA PRO A 137 -26.66 11.14 3.16
C PRO A 137 -25.49 10.25 3.63
N ASP A 138 -25.14 10.41 4.90
CA ASP A 138 -24.43 9.44 5.75
C ASP A 138 -23.17 8.76 5.19
N HIS A 139 -22.02 9.39 5.42
CA HIS A 139 -21.11 8.90 6.47
C HIS A 139 -20.04 9.96 6.80
N ALA A 140 -20.35 10.88 7.72
CA ALA A 140 -19.34 11.78 8.27
C ALA A 140 -18.47 11.04 9.32
N PRO A 141 -17.15 10.92 9.14
CA PRO A 141 -16.27 10.48 10.23
C PRO A 141 -16.28 11.54 11.34
N ARG A 142 -16.22 11.10 12.60
CA ARG A 142 -16.36 11.99 13.77
C ARG A 142 -15.28 13.07 13.78
N SER A 143 -15.71 14.34 13.70
CA SER A 143 -14.89 15.46 14.17
C SER A 143 -14.60 15.27 15.67
N PHE A 144 -13.34 15.40 16.06
CA PHE A 144 -12.95 15.38 17.47
C PHE A 144 -13.12 16.78 18.07
N ASP A 145 -14.38 17.16 18.32
CA ASP A 145 -14.72 18.39 19.05
C ASP A 145 -14.34 18.29 20.54
N LEU A 146 -13.04 18.35 20.83
CA LEU A 146 -12.51 18.67 22.16
C LEU A 146 -12.59 20.18 22.40
N ARG A 147 -13.81 20.72 22.33
CA ARG A 147 -14.09 22.12 22.65
C ARG A 147 -14.24 22.27 24.16
N ASP A 148 -13.18 22.71 24.83
CA ASP A 148 -13.28 23.18 26.22
C ASP A 148 -14.08 24.50 26.28
N GLU A 149 -14.86 24.66 27.34
CA GLU A 149 -15.75 25.79 27.58
C GLU A 149 -15.07 26.78 28.54
N ARG A 150 -14.27 27.71 27.99
CA ARG A 150 -13.89 28.96 28.67
C ARG A 150 -13.20 29.97 27.76
N GLY A 151 -13.50 31.25 28.00
CA GLY A 151 -12.59 32.36 27.70
C GLY A 151 -12.82 33.05 26.36
N ASP A 152 -13.28 34.30 26.44
CA ASP A 152 -13.31 35.28 25.36
C ASP A 152 -11.97 35.34 24.59
N SER A 153 -12.05 35.36 23.26
CA SER A 153 -10.90 35.52 22.36
C SER A 153 -11.37 35.98 20.97
N PRO A 154 -10.64 36.91 20.32
CA PRO A 154 -11.06 37.48 19.05
C PRO A 154 -11.11 36.42 17.94
N PRO A 155 -11.92 36.64 16.88
CA PRO A 155 -12.09 35.69 15.79
C PRO A 155 -10.81 35.58 14.96
N ARG A 156 -9.88 34.71 15.39
CA ARG A 156 -8.78 34.22 14.56
C ARG A 156 -9.40 33.71 13.26
N GLY A 157 -8.95 34.26 12.12
CA GLY A 157 -9.57 34.01 10.82
C GLY A 157 -9.69 32.51 10.58
N ARG A 158 -10.87 32.06 10.13
CA ARG A 158 -11.20 30.62 10.00
C ARG A 158 -10.10 29.91 9.20
N VAL A 159 -9.28 29.12 9.87
CA VAL A 159 -8.23 28.32 9.23
C VAL A 159 -8.90 27.47 8.15
N PRO A 160 -8.38 27.44 6.91
CA PRO A 160 -8.95 26.60 5.86
C PRO A 160 -9.07 25.16 6.35
N ARG A 161 -10.18 24.50 6.03
CA ARG A 161 -10.43 23.12 6.44
C ARG A 161 -9.60 22.16 5.57
N VAL A 162 -8.30 22.13 5.83
CA VAL A 162 -7.36 21.15 5.28
C VAL A 162 -7.72 19.78 5.84
N ASP A 163 -7.91 18.79 4.97
CA ASP A 163 -8.07 17.39 5.38
C ASP A 163 -6.68 16.75 5.59
N PHE A 164 -6.56 15.86 6.57
CA PHE A 164 -5.29 15.21 6.90
C PHE A 164 -4.79 14.31 5.74
N PRO A 165 -3.49 14.34 5.39
CA PRO A 165 -2.93 13.51 4.30
C PRO A 165 -3.03 12.01 4.61
N LYS A 166 -3.70 11.27 3.71
CA LYS A 166 -3.76 9.80 3.77
C LYS A 166 -2.50 9.17 3.17
N PHE A 167 -2.19 7.95 3.61
CA PHE A 167 -1.09 7.14 3.10
C PHE A 167 -1.60 5.75 2.73
N ASP A 168 -1.28 5.24 1.55
CA ASP A 168 -1.58 3.89 1.07
C ASP A 168 -0.31 3.01 0.92
N GLY A 169 0.84 3.67 0.82
CA GLY A 169 2.17 3.10 0.61
C GLY A 169 3.03 3.97 -0.32
N GLU A 170 2.43 4.87 -1.11
CA GLU A 170 3.15 5.66 -2.10
C GLU A 170 3.87 6.88 -1.52
N ASN A 171 5.09 7.13 -2.03
CA ASN A 171 5.86 8.37 -1.88
C ASN A 171 5.98 8.89 -0.41
N PRO A 172 6.54 8.07 0.52
CA PRO A 172 6.48 8.33 1.96
C PRO A 172 7.10 9.67 2.40
N GLN A 173 8.18 10.13 1.76
CA GLN A 173 8.79 11.44 2.07
C GLN A 173 7.82 12.60 1.83
N LEU A 174 7.08 12.57 0.72
CA LEU A 174 6.08 13.59 0.40
C LEU A 174 4.86 13.51 1.33
N TRP A 175 4.52 12.32 1.84
CA TRP A 175 3.48 12.16 2.85
C TRP A 175 3.93 12.65 4.23
N GLN A 176 5.18 12.39 4.63
CA GLN A 176 5.78 12.90 5.87
C GLN A 176 5.75 14.43 5.92
N ILE A 177 6.27 15.10 4.89
CA ILE A 177 6.30 16.58 4.82
C ILE A 177 4.88 17.16 4.97
N ARG A 178 3.89 16.56 4.29
CA ARG A 178 2.47 16.98 4.41
C ARG A 178 1.88 16.74 5.81
N CYS A 179 2.37 15.75 6.56
CA CYS A 179 1.98 15.57 7.96
C CYS A 179 2.59 16.66 8.84
N GLU A 180 3.88 16.98 8.63
CA GLU A 180 4.59 18.04 9.35
C GLU A 180 3.96 19.42 9.09
N ASP A 181 3.71 19.77 7.81
CA ASP A 181 2.95 20.96 7.39
C ASP A 181 1.60 21.07 8.11
N TYR A 182 0.85 19.95 8.20
CA TYR A 182 -0.44 19.90 8.88
C TYR A 182 -0.28 20.09 10.40
N PHE A 183 0.68 19.43 11.02
CA PHE A 183 0.89 19.51 12.46
C PHE A 183 1.32 20.92 12.90
N GLU A 184 2.16 21.60 12.13
CA GLU A 184 2.52 23.00 12.37
C GLU A 184 1.31 23.94 12.17
N LEU A 185 0.55 23.80 11.08
CA LEU A 185 -0.61 24.64 10.77
C LEU A 185 -1.70 24.61 11.86
N PHE A 186 -1.83 23.48 12.57
CA PHE A 186 -2.82 23.28 13.63
C PHE A 186 -2.24 23.23 15.05
N ASP A 187 -0.97 23.61 15.26
CA ASP A 187 -0.25 23.58 16.55
C ASP A 187 -0.43 22.24 17.30
N THR A 188 -0.31 21.14 16.55
CA THR A 188 -0.57 19.80 17.08
C THR A 188 0.58 19.36 17.98
N SER A 189 0.28 18.94 19.21
CA SER A 189 1.31 18.45 20.14
C SER A 189 2.02 17.19 19.62
N SER A 190 3.36 17.18 19.65
CA SER A 190 4.22 16.12 19.09
C SER A 190 3.86 14.69 19.53
N HIS A 191 3.44 14.51 20.79
CA HIS A 191 3.00 13.21 21.33
C HIS A 191 1.74 12.63 20.65
N LEU A 192 1.03 13.40 19.83
CA LEU A 192 -0.12 12.96 19.04
C LEU A 192 0.23 12.66 17.58
N TRP A 193 1.40 13.07 17.07
CA TRP A 193 1.73 13.02 15.64
C TRP A 193 1.66 11.60 15.08
N VAL A 194 2.42 10.68 15.68
CA VAL A 194 2.43 9.25 15.32
C VAL A 194 1.02 8.64 15.43
N LYS A 195 0.23 9.03 16.43
CA LYS A 195 -1.15 8.53 16.63
C LYS A 195 -2.11 9.03 15.53
N LEU A 196 -2.01 10.30 15.13
CA LEU A 196 -2.87 10.89 14.10
C LEU A 196 -2.49 10.40 12.71
N ALA A 197 -1.19 10.37 12.41
CA ALA A 197 -0.67 9.89 11.13
C ALA A 197 -0.98 8.38 10.93
N SER A 198 -0.75 7.53 11.94
CA SER A 198 -1.07 6.10 11.87
C SER A 198 -2.57 5.79 11.77
N MET A 199 -3.47 6.71 12.13
CA MET A 199 -4.91 6.58 11.87
C MET A 199 -5.29 6.84 10.41
N GLN A 200 -4.38 7.38 9.59
CA GLN A 200 -4.63 7.85 8.22
C GLN A 200 -3.93 6.96 7.17
N PHE A 201 -3.36 5.84 7.63
CA PHE A 201 -2.95 4.72 6.79
C PHE A 201 -4.19 4.04 6.20
N THR A 202 -4.09 3.67 4.92
CA THR A 202 -5.13 3.06 4.09
C THR A 202 -4.52 1.93 3.25
N GLY A 203 -5.34 1.20 2.49
CA GLY A 203 -4.85 0.25 1.48
C GLY A 203 -3.82 -0.78 2.02
N PRO A 204 -2.73 -1.04 1.27
CA PRO A 204 -1.62 -1.90 1.71
C PRO A 204 -0.96 -1.42 3.01
N ALA A 205 -0.65 -0.13 3.14
CA ALA A 205 0.03 0.41 4.32
C ALA A 205 -0.76 0.15 5.62
N ALA A 206 -2.09 0.28 5.60
CA ALA A 206 -2.93 -0.03 6.76
C ALA A 206 -2.80 -1.50 7.22
N ARG A 207 -2.63 -2.44 6.29
CA ARG A 207 -2.44 -3.87 6.60
C ARG A 207 -1.07 -4.10 7.24
N TRP A 208 -0.02 -3.49 6.67
CA TRP A 208 1.33 -3.51 7.25
C TRP A 208 1.36 -2.93 8.66
N LEU A 209 0.85 -1.70 8.85
CA LEU A 209 0.79 -1.01 10.13
C LEU A 209 0.07 -1.83 11.20
N ASN A 210 -0.99 -2.55 10.83
CA ASN A 210 -1.72 -3.39 11.77
C ASN A 210 -0.90 -4.60 12.28
N SER A 211 0.09 -5.07 11.52
CA SER A 211 0.98 -6.17 11.92
C SER A 211 2.03 -5.78 12.98
N ILE A 212 2.41 -4.49 13.04
CA ILE A 212 3.45 -3.94 13.95
C ILE A 212 2.88 -2.97 15.00
N LYS A 213 1.54 -2.92 15.12
CA LYS A 213 0.75 -1.94 15.88
C LYS A 213 1.05 -1.85 17.38
N THR A 214 1.62 -2.90 17.97
CA THR A 214 2.06 -2.95 19.36
C THR A 214 3.34 -2.14 19.62
N SER A 215 4.20 -1.97 18.62
CA SER A 215 5.46 -1.21 18.74
C SER A 215 5.27 0.29 18.51
N ILE A 216 4.55 0.66 17.44
CA ILE A 216 4.38 2.04 16.96
C ILE A 216 3.92 3.02 18.05
N ARG A 217 3.09 2.58 19.01
CA ARG A 217 2.58 3.42 20.10
C ARG A 217 3.66 3.98 21.05
N LYS A 218 4.91 3.52 20.94
CA LYS A 218 6.05 3.99 21.74
C LYS A 218 7.01 4.88 20.95
N PHE A 219 6.89 4.94 19.63
CA PHE A 219 7.82 5.66 18.78
C PHE A 219 7.59 7.17 18.88
N THR A 220 8.68 7.93 18.93
CA THR A 220 8.69 9.35 18.56
C THR A 220 8.48 9.49 17.05
N TRP A 221 8.22 10.71 16.58
CA TRP A 221 8.08 10.96 15.13
C TRP A 221 9.33 10.55 14.34
N SER A 222 10.52 10.83 14.88
CA SER A 222 11.81 10.47 14.28
C SER A 222 12.17 8.98 14.34
N GLU A 223 11.35 8.14 14.99
CA GLU A 223 11.47 6.67 14.97
C GLU A 223 10.35 6.02 14.13
N PHE A 224 9.42 6.83 13.61
CA PHE A 224 8.25 6.39 12.85
C PHE A 224 8.36 6.68 11.35
N CYS A 225 9.21 7.64 10.96
CA CYS A 225 9.55 8.00 9.58
C CYS A 225 10.93 7.43 9.19
#